data_AF-A0A1H2S4N3-F1
#
_entry.id   AF-A0A1H2S4N3-F1
#
_cell.length_a   1.000
_cell.length_b   1.000
_cell.length_c   1.000
_cell.angle_alpha   90.00
_cell.angle_beta   90.00
_cell.angle_gamma   90.00
#
_symmetry.space_group_name_H-M   'P 1'
#
loop_
_entity.id
_entity.type
_entity.pdbx_description
1 polymer ?
#
loop_
_entity_poly.entity_id
_entity_poly.type
_entity_poly.pdbx_seq_one_letter_code
_entity_poly.pdbx_strand_id
1 'polypeptide(L)'
;MKVSEKKFGFVIGDEEWFIKVADGLGLKKKMDGAWSRHPLAFLMEAADDICYRIVDLEDGHRLGRVTFKEAAEHLEPIAFDSKTALMSGSYTGIDNDKSRFEYLRARAINSLILDAVSVF
;
A
#
# COMPACT_ATOMS: atom_id res chain seq x y z
N MET A 1 -17.32 -7.05 -11.51
CA MET A 1 -17.49 -5.98 -10.50
C MET A 1 -16.14 -5.32 -10.28
N LYS A 2 -16.05 -3.98 -10.34
CA LYS A 2 -14.76 -3.28 -10.16
C LYS A 2 -14.38 -3.25 -8.66
N VAL A 3 -13.09 -3.18 -8.33
CA VAL A 3 -12.63 -3.06 -6.92
C VAL A 3 -13.31 -1.90 -6.20
N SER A 4 -13.50 -0.78 -6.91
CA SER A 4 -14.15 0.43 -6.40
C SER A 4 -15.63 0.25 -5.99
N GLU A 5 -16.27 -0.85 -6.38
CA GLU A 5 -17.69 -1.15 -6.12
C GLU A 5 -17.86 -2.20 -5.02
N LYS A 6 -16.78 -2.78 -4.48
CA LYS A 6 -16.86 -3.90 -3.52
C LYS A 6 -17.50 -3.55 -2.18
N LYS A 7 -17.48 -2.27 -1.77
CA LYS A 7 -18.02 -1.78 -0.50
C LYS A 7 -18.75 -0.46 -0.72
N PHE A 8 -19.77 -0.21 0.10
CA PHE A 8 -20.49 1.06 0.14
C PHE A 8 -19.61 2.15 0.76
N GLY A 9 -19.59 3.34 0.14
CA GLY A 9 -18.77 4.47 0.57
C GLY A 9 -19.49 5.47 1.49
N PHE A 10 -20.82 5.40 1.58
CA PHE A 10 -21.66 6.22 2.45
C PHE A 10 -22.98 5.48 2.70
N VAL A 11 -23.72 5.88 3.74
CA VAL A 11 -25.05 5.33 4.07
C VAL A 11 -26.17 6.28 3.61
N ILE A 12 -27.40 5.79 3.47
CA ILE A 12 -28.54 6.60 2.96
C ILE A 12 -28.74 7.89 3.78
N GLY A 13 -28.55 7.85 5.10
CA GLY A 13 -28.65 9.04 5.96
C GLY A 13 -27.65 10.15 5.63
N ASP A 14 -26.56 9.83 4.92
CA ASP A 14 -25.50 10.76 4.52
C ASP A 14 -25.61 11.19 3.05
N GLU A 15 -26.63 10.75 2.31
CA GLU A 15 -26.71 10.97 0.86
C GLU A 15 -26.67 12.46 0.50
N GLU A 16 -27.44 13.30 1.19
CA GLU A 16 -27.46 14.74 0.93
C GLU A 16 -26.07 15.39 1.15
N TRP A 17 -25.32 14.92 2.14
CA TRP A 17 -23.96 15.40 2.39
C TRP A 17 -22.98 14.89 1.34
N PHE A 18 -23.11 13.63 0.95
CA PHE A 18 -22.25 13.05 -0.08
C PHE A 18 -22.48 13.73 -1.44
N ILE A 19 -23.72 14.09 -1.79
CA ILE A 19 -24.01 14.86 -3.00
C ILE A 19 -23.23 16.18 -3.02
N LYS A 20 -23.19 16.92 -1.90
CA LYS A 20 -22.41 18.17 -1.81
C LYS A 20 -20.91 17.94 -2.04
N VAL A 21 -20.36 16.85 -1.50
CA VAL A 21 -18.96 16.47 -1.71
C VAL A 21 -18.72 16.08 -3.17
N ALA A 22 -19.61 15.28 -3.75
CA ALA A 22 -19.53 14.83 -5.13
C ALA A 22 -19.56 16.01 -6.10
N ASP A 23 -20.47 16.96 -5.91
CA ASP A 23 -20.57 18.17 -6.72
C ASP A 23 -19.35 19.08 -6.53
N GLY A 24 -18.91 19.28 -5.28
CA GLY A 24 -17.73 20.09 -4.97
C GLY A 24 -16.42 19.54 -5.54
N LEU A 25 -16.32 18.22 -5.73
CA LEU A 25 -15.16 17.55 -6.31
C LEU A 25 -15.34 17.18 -7.79
N GLY A 26 -16.50 17.49 -8.39
CA GLY A 26 -16.81 17.14 -9.78
C GLY A 26 -16.89 15.62 -10.05
N LEU A 27 -17.33 14.83 -9.08
CA LEU A 27 -17.44 13.38 -9.22
C LEU A 27 -18.56 13.01 -10.20
N LYS A 28 -18.25 12.11 -11.14
CA LYS A 28 -19.22 11.65 -12.15
C LYS A 28 -20.21 10.67 -11.52
N LYS A 29 -21.49 11.05 -11.46
CA LYS A 29 -22.59 10.15 -11.08
C LYS A 29 -22.63 8.97 -12.06
N LYS A 30 -22.76 7.75 -11.52
CA LYS A 30 -22.85 6.51 -12.30
C LYS A 30 -24.29 5.99 -12.37
N MET A 31 -24.98 6.06 -11.24
CA MET A 31 -26.41 5.74 -11.08
C MET A 31 -26.90 6.41 -9.80
N ASP A 32 -28.19 6.27 -9.48
CA ASP A 32 -28.71 6.78 -8.21
C ASP A 32 -28.02 6.11 -7.02
N GLY A 33 -27.63 6.94 -6.04
CA GLY A 33 -26.82 6.51 -4.90
C GLY A 33 -25.38 6.10 -5.20
N ALA A 34 -24.83 6.34 -6.41
CA ALA A 34 -23.46 5.95 -6.74
C ALA A 34 -22.71 6.92 -7.65
N TRP A 35 -21.48 7.25 -7.26
CA TRP A 35 -20.56 8.12 -7.99
C TRP A 35 -19.24 7.41 -8.30
N SER A 36 -18.53 7.90 -9.30
CA SER A 36 -17.16 7.50 -9.57
C SER A 36 -16.25 7.96 -8.43
N ARG A 37 -15.29 7.12 -8.04
CA ARG A 37 -14.29 7.51 -7.04
C ARG A 37 -13.45 8.67 -7.54
N HIS A 38 -13.02 9.52 -6.61
CA HIS A 38 -11.99 10.50 -6.88
C HIS A 38 -10.69 9.78 -7.28
N PRO A 39 -9.95 10.21 -8.33
CA PRO A 39 -8.72 9.53 -8.75
C PRO A 39 -7.71 9.33 -7.62
N LEU A 40 -7.52 10.34 -6.76
CA LEU A 40 -6.58 10.24 -5.63
C LEU A 40 -6.95 9.19 -4.58
N ALA A 41 -8.20 8.70 -4.55
CA ALA A 41 -8.56 7.60 -3.65
C ALA A 41 -7.79 6.31 -3.99
N PHE A 42 -7.47 6.07 -5.27
CA PHE A 42 -6.66 4.92 -5.68
C PHE A 42 -5.22 5.00 -5.16
N LEU A 43 -4.63 6.21 -5.11
CA LEU A 43 -3.31 6.42 -4.50
C LEU A 43 -3.36 6.22 -2.98
N MET A 44 -4.43 6.71 -2.33
CA MET A 44 -4.64 6.50 -0.90
C MET A 44 -4.76 5.01 -0.57
N GLU A 45 -5.56 4.26 -1.34
CA GLU A 45 -5.72 2.81 -1.17
C GLU A 45 -4.39 2.06 -1.38
N ALA A 46 -3.63 2.41 -2.42
CA ALA A 46 -2.31 1.82 -2.65
C ALA A 46 -1.33 2.11 -1.49
N ALA A 47 -1.33 3.35 -0.96
CA ALA A 47 -0.52 3.70 0.19
C ALA A 47 -0.91 2.92 1.45
N ASP A 48 -2.22 2.74 1.69
CA ASP A 48 -2.76 1.97 2.81
C ASP A 48 -2.33 0.50 2.73
N ASP A 49 -2.50 -0.13 1.56
CA ASP A 49 -2.10 -1.51 1.31
C ASP A 49 -0.58 -1.70 1.52
N ILE A 50 0.26 -0.80 1.03
CA ILE A 50 1.72 -0.88 1.21
C ILE A 50 2.09 -0.81 2.70
N CYS A 51 1.57 0.19 3.40
CA CYS A 51 1.89 0.44 4.80
C CYS A 51 1.47 -0.72 5.70
N TYR A 52 0.20 -1.13 5.64
CA TYR A 52 -0.29 -2.19 6.53
C TYR A 52 0.41 -3.52 6.28
N ARG A 53 0.63 -3.91 5.01
CA ARG A 53 1.27 -5.20 4.70
C ARG A 53 2.70 -5.29 5.20
N ILE A 54 3.44 -4.20 5.18
CA ILE A 54 4.84 -4.17 5.60
C ILE A 54 4.97 -3.97 7.11
N VAL A 55 4.16 -3.08 7.71
CA VAL A 55 4.19 -2.81 9.15
C VAL A 55 3.68 -4.01 9.94
N ASP A 56 2.63 -4.71 9.48
CA ASP A 56 2.13 -5.91 10.15
C ASP A 56 3.19 -7.03 10.17
N LEU A 57 4.01 -7.11 9.12
CA LEU A 57 5.11 -8.08 9.04
C LEU A 57 6.23 -7.75 10.05
N GLU A 58 6.55 -6.46 10.20
CA GLU A 58 7.52 -5.96 11.19
C GLU A 58 7.03 -6.21 12.62
N ASP A 59 5.76 -5.92 12.88
CA ASP A 59 5.12 -6.15 14.16
C ASP A 59 5.07 -7.65 14.49
N GLY A 60 4.75 -8.49 13.51
CA GLY A 60 4.83 -9.95 13.62
C GLY A 60 6.24 -10.42 13.99
N HIS A 61 7.28 -9.82 13.38
CA HIS A 61 8.67 -10.12 13.71
C HIS A 61 9.03 -9.69 15.14
N ARG A 62 8.70 -8.45 15.51
CA ARG A 62 8.95 -7.89 16.85
C ARG A 62 8.26 -8.69 17.96
N LEU A 63 7.08 -9.23 17.69
CA LEU A 63 6.33 -10.07 18.62
C LEU A 63 6.81 -11.54 18.65
N GLY A 64 7.85 -11.89 17.89
CA GLY A 64 8.38 -13.26 17.80
C GLY A 64 7.41 -14.24 17.13
N ARG A 65 6.45 -13.74 16.35
CA ARG A 65 5.49 -14.56 15.59
C ARG A 65 5.99 -14.90 14.19
N VAL A 66 6.91 -14.09 13.67
CA VAL A 66 7.53 -14.24 12.36
C VAL A 66 9.05 -14.16 12.55
N THR A 67 9.78 -15.13 12.04
CA THR A 67 11.25 -15.10 12.03
C THR A 67 11.75 -14.07 11.02
N PHE A 68 12.96 -13.54 11.22
CA PHE A 68 13.57 -12.65 10.23
C PHE A 68 13.63 -13.31 8.84
N LYS A 69 13.94 -14.61 8.79
CA LYS A 69 14.01 -15.38 7.55
C LYS A 69 12.68 -15.38 6.79
N GLU A 70 11.57 -15.67 7.47
CA GLU A 70 10.23 -15.65 6.85
C GLU A 70 9.87 -14.25 6.33
N ALA A 71 10.18 -13.20 7.10
CA ALA A 71 9.97 -11.84 6.64
C ALA A 71 10.84 -11.48 5.42
N ALA A 72 12.10 -11.88 5.42
CA ALA A 72 13.04 -11.65 4.32
C ALA A 72 12.59 -12.37 3.04
N GLU A 73 12.10 -13.62 3.12
CA GLU A 73 11.56 -14.35 1.98
C GLU A 73 10.42 -13.60 1.26
N HIS A 74 9.66 -12.78 1.99
CA HIS A 74 8.62 -11.92 1.42
C HIS A 74 9.13 -10.55 0.96
N LEU A 75 10.04 -9.92 1.69
CA LEU A 75 10.50 -8.56 1.40
C LEU A 75 11.61 -8.50 0.34
N GLU A 76 12.51 -9.48 0.30
CA GLU A 76 13.66 -9.49 -0.61
C GLU A 76 13.25 -9.43 -2.10
N PRO A 77 12.24 -10.19 -2.58
CA PRO A 77 11.79 -10.09 -3.98
C PRO A 77 11.30 -8.70 -4.38
N ILE A 78 10.75 -7.95 -3.42
CA ILE A 78 10.22 -6.59 -3.63
C ILE A 78 11.35 -5.57 -3.51
N ALA A 79 12.20 -5.71 -2.48
CA ALA A 79 13.30 -4.80 -2.20
C ALA A 79 14.40 -4.83 -3.25
N PHE A 80 14.59 -5.97 -3.92
CA PHE A 80 15.64 -6.22 -4.90
C PHE A 80 15.11 -6.57 -6.29
N ASP A 81 13.87 -6.17 -6.63
CA ASP A 81 13.35 -6.34 -7.99
C ASP A 81 14.35 -5.81 -9.02
N SER A 82 14.40 -6.46 -10.17
CA SER A 82 15.23 -6.24 -11.36
C SER A 82 15.53 -4.77 -11.70
N LYS A 83 14.60 -3.83 -11.42
CA LYS A 83 14.78 -2.39 -11.63
C LYS A 83 15.73 -1.72 -10.62
N THR A 84 15.90 -2.30 -9.43
CA THR A 84 16.71 -1.80 -8.31
C THR A 84 17.85 -2.75 -7.91
N ALA A 85 18.07 -3.81 -8.70
CA ALA A 85 18.78 -5.06 -8.39
C ALA A 85 20.30 -4.99 -8.12
N LEU A 86 20.84 -3.84 -7.72
CA LEU A 86 22.08 -3.87 -6.96
C LEU A 86 21.71 -4.25 -5.52
N MET A 87 21.84 -5.54 -5.20
CA MET A 87 22.19 -5.99 -3.85
C MET A 87 23.46 -5.23 -3.47
N SER A 88 23.30 -4.01 -2.94
CA SER A 88 24.43 -3.21 -2.55
C SER A 88 25.16 -3.99 -1.47
N GLY A 89 26.49 -4.02 -1.50
CA GLY A 89 27.29 -4.64 -0.43
C GLY A 89 26.96 -4.11 0.97
N SER A 90 26.19 -3.01 1.05
CA SER A 90 25.59 -2.48 2.27
C SER A 90 24.57 -3.41 2.93
N TYR A 91 23.88 -4.32 2.23
CA TYR A 91 22.92 -5.25 2.88
C TYR A 91 23.60 -6.47 3.48
N THR A 92 24.57 -7.06 2.77
CA THR A 92 25.32 -8.23 3.23
C THR A 92 26.27 -7.93 4.39
N GLY A 93 26.63 -6.66 4.59
CA GLY A 93 27.45 -6.20 5.72
C GLY A 93 26.68 -5.91 7.01
N ILE A 94 25.35 -6.05 7.04
CA ILE A 94 24.54 -5.81 8.24
C ILE A 94 24.48 -7.09 9.08
N ASP A 95 24.92 -7.00 10.32
CA ASP A 95 25.08 -8.13 11.24
C ASP A 95 23.84 -8.44 12.09
N ASN A 96 22.89 -7.53 12.17
CA ASN A 96 21.71 -7.66 13.02
C ASN A 96 20.40 -7.66 12.22
N ASP A 97 19.51 -8.60 12.56
CA ASP A 97 18.23 -8.83 11.89
C ASP A 97 17.34 -7.59 11.86
N LYS A 98 17.36 -6.79 12.94
CA LYS A 98 16.59 -5.54 13.00
C LYS A 98 16.98 -4.56 11.89
N SER A 99 18.27 -4.26 11.76
CA SER A 99 18.77 -3.33 10.74
C SER A 99 18.58 -3.89 9.33
N ARG A 100 18.71 -5.21 9.15
CA ARG A 100 18.41 -5.88 7.89
C ARG A 100 16.94 -5.73 7.51
N PHE A 101 16.04 -5.91 8.46
CA PHE A 101 14.60 -5.72 8.26
C PHE A 101 14.29 -4.26 7.89
N GLU A 102 14.82 -3.30 8.66
CA GLU A 102 14.61 -1.87 8.39
C GLU A 102 15.09 -1.47 6.98
N TYR A 103 16.21 -2.03 6.53
CA TYR A 103 16.74 -1.86 5.18
C TYR A 103 15.80 -2.45 4.11
N LEU A 104 15.39 -3.71 4.28
CA LEU A 104 14.46 -4.37 3.37
C LEU A 104 13.13 -3.62 3.28
N ARG A 105 12.58 -3.20 4.43
CA ARG A 105 11.37 -2.38 4.53
C ARG A 105 11.48 -1.11 3.71
N ALA A 106 12.53 -0.31 3.92
CA ALA A 106 12.71 0.96 3.23
C ALA A 106 12.78 0.78 1.70
N ARG A 107 13.51 -0.25 1.24
CA ARG A 107 13.61 -0.57 -0.18
C ARG A 107 12.31 -1.10 -0.78
N ALA A 108 11.63 -2.00 -0.07
CA ALA A 108 10.36 -2.56 -0.53
C ALA A 108 9.29 -1.47 -0.67
N ILE A 109 9.17 -0.58 0.33
CA ILE A 109 8.27 0.59 0.27
C ILE A 109 8.59 1.45 -0.96
N ASN A 110 9.86 1.79 -1.18
CA ASN A 110 10.26 2.60 -2.32
C ASN A 110 9.90 1.93 -3.65
N SER A 111 10.17 0.63 -3.80
CA SER A 111 9.82 -0.11 -5.03
C SER A 111 8.31 -0.08 -5.29
N LEU A 112 7.51 -0.38 -4.27
CA LEU A 112 6.04 -0.40 -4.39
C LEU A 112 5.46 0.99 -4.68
N ILE A 113 6.04 2.06 -4.13
CA ILE A 113 5.66 3.44 -4.47
C ILE A 113 5.91 3.70 -5.96
N LEU A 114 7.09 3.34 -6.47
CA LEU A 114 7.43 3.54 -7.89
C LEU A 114 6.51 2.73 -8.81
N ASP A 115 6.19 1.50 -8.44
CA ASP A 115 5.25 0.67 -9.20
C ASP A 115 3.83 1.26 -9.17
N ALA A 116 3.35 1.74 -8.02
CA ALA A 116 2.06 2.42 -7.90
C ALA A 116 1.97 3.68 -8.76
N VAL A 117 3.04 4.50 -8.79
CA VAL A 117 3.14 5.68 -9.66
C VAL A 117 3.13 5.28 -11.14
N SER A 118 3.73 4.15 -11.52
CA SER A 118 3.81 3.72 -12.92
C SER A 118 2.47 3.27 -13.53
N VAL A 119 1.51 2.89 -12.68
CA VAL A 119 0.19 2.38 -13.10
C VAL A 119 -0.96 3.34 -12.82
N PHE A 120 -0.69 4.49 -12.18
CA PHE A 120 -1.66 5.54 -11.91
C PHE A 120 -1.83 6.48 -13.10
#